data_AF-A0A101HLF7-F1
#
_entry.id   AF-A0A101HLF7-F1
#
_cell.length_a   1.000
_cell.length_b   1.000
_cell.length_c   1.000
_cell.angle_alpha   90.00
_cell.angle_beta   90.00
_cell.angle_gamma   90.00
#
_symmetry.space_group_name_H-M   'P 1'
#
loop_
_entity.id
_entity.type
_entity.pdbx_description
1 polymer ?
#
loop_
_entity_poly.entity_id
_entity_poly.type
_entity_poly.pdbx_seq_one_letter_code
_entity_poly.pdbx_strand_id
1 'polypeptide(L)'
;MNNSNNYQYAQSIISSLEKEKILILGLAKEGISTFNFLRQIFPDKTIGLADAETTLSSELEQAQNITTHLGSDHLDHLEEYSLIFKTPGIPQNLPQIQQAVRNGVKLSSNLQLFL
;
A
#
# COMPACT_ATOMS: atom_id res chain seq x y z
N MET A 1 22.74 14.55 15.15
CA MET A 1 21.31 14.25 15.37
C MET A 1 21.25 13.03 16.28
N ASN A 2 20.53 13.11 17.40
CA ASN A 2 20.61 12.12 18.48
C ASN A 2 19.54 11.05 18.29
N ASN A 3 19.83 9.80 18.68
CA ASN A 3 18.96 8.63 18.47
C ASN A 3 17.50 8.85 18.93
N SER A 4 17.26 9.60 20.01
CA SER A 4 15.91 9.89 20.53
C SER A 4 15.00 10.61 19.53
N ASN A 5 15.56 11.49 18.69
CA ASN A 5 14.77 12.22 17.70
C ASN A 5 14.30 11.31 16.55
N ASN A 6 15.12 10.32 16.18
CA ASN A 6 14.80 9.36 15.13
C ASN A 6 13.67 8.41 15.56
N TYR A 7 13.69 7.94 16.81
CA TYR A 7 12.61 7.10 17.35
C TYR A 7 11.28 7.84 17.40
N GLN A 8 11.28 9.10 17.84
CA GLN A 8 10.06 9.90 17.91
C GLN A 8 9.45 10.14 16.51
N TYR A 9 10.31 10.35 15.50
CA TYR A 9 9.89 10.51 14.11
C TYR A 9 9.32 9.21 13.52
N ALA A 10 9.99 8.07 13.73
CA ALA A 10 9.48 6.78 13.30
C ALA A 10 8.11 6.47 13.91
N GLN A 11 7.93 6.75 15.20
CA GLN A 11 6.65 6.56 15.88
C GLN A 11 5.54 7.47 15.33
N SER A 12 5.85 8.70 14.95
CA SER A 12 4.87 9.60 14.36
C SER A 12 4.45 9.17 12.94
N ILE A 13 5.37 8.61 12.15
CA ILE A 13 5.07 7.99 10.86
C ILE A 13 4.16 6.78 11.04
N ILE A 14 4.53 5.84 11.93
CA ILE A 14 3.74 4.64 12.20
C ILE A 14 2.33 5.02 12.66
N SER A 15 2.22 5.96 13.60
CA SER A 15 0.91 6.46 14.08
C SER A 15 0.08 7.13 12.99
N SER A 16 0.73 7.71 11.97
CA SER A 16 0.05 8.31 10.82
C SER A 16 -0.46 7.21 9.87
N LEU A 17 0.38 6.22 9.55
CA LEU A 17 0.03 5.08 8.71
C LEU A 17 -1.08 4.22 9.33
N GLU A 18 -1.10 4.07 10.65
CA GLU A 18 -2.14 3.33 11.36
C GLU A 18 -3.55 3.85 11.09
N LYS A 19 -3.69 5.17 10.88
CA LYS A 19 -4.97 5.83 10.61
C LYS A 19 -5.41 5.72 9.16
N GLU A 20 -4.50 5.38 8.25
CA GLU A 20 -4.80 5.30 6.82
C GLU A 20 -5.54 3.99 6.48
N LYS A 21 -6.45 4.04 5.50
CA LYS A 21 -6.96 2.86 4.81
C LYS A 21 -6.05 2.61 3.61
N ILE A 22 -5.22 1.57 3.71
CA ILE A 22 -4.06 1.37 2.84
C ILE A 22 -4.37 0.38 1.71
N LEU A 23 -3.97 0.72 0.49
CA LEU A 23 -3.90 -0.17 -0.66
C LEU A 23 -2.46 -0.30 -1.14
N ILE A 24 -2.05 -1.51 -1.53
CA ILE A 24 -0.83 -1.77 -2.30
C ILE A 24 -1.24 -2.05 -3.74
N LEU A 25 -0.73 -1.24 -4.67
CA LEU A 25 -1.03 -1.31 -6.10
C LEU A 25 0.19 -1.88 -6.85
N GLY A 26 0.03 -3.11 -7.33
CA GLY A 26 1.05 -3.99 -7.90
C GLY A 26 1.68 -4.89 -6.83
N LEU A 27 1.64 -6.20 -7.06
CA LEU A 27 1.99 -7.29 -6.14
C LEU A 27 3.13 -8.17 -6.69
N ALA A 28 3.97 -7.60 -7.56
CA ALA A 28 5.29 -8.17 -7.84
C ALA A 28 6.19 -8.12 -6.58
N LYS A 29 7.47 -8.45 -6.74
CA LYS A 29 8.47 -8.47 -5.64
C LYS A 29 8.42 -7.23 -4.72
N GLU A 30 8.30 -6.06 -5.33
CA GLU A 30 8.27 -4.78 -4.63
C GLU A 30 6.99 -4.55 -3.81
N GLY A 31 5.83 -4.92 -4.35
CA GLY A 31 4.56 -4.84 -3.62
C GLY A 31 4.49 -5.80 -2.46
N ILE A 32 4.96 -7.03 -2.67
CA ILE A 32 5.06 -8.06 -1.62
C ILE A 32 5.98 -7.59 -0.49
N SER A 33 7.12 -6.98 -0.81
CA SER A 33 8.02 -6.41 0.20
C SER A 33 7.33 -5.36 1.07
N THR A 34 6.51 -4.49 0.47
CA THR A 34 5.75 -3.48 1.20
C THR A 34 4.64 -4.09 2.04
N PHE A 35 3.96 -5.12 1.53
CA PHE A 35 2.98 -5.87 2.31
C PHE A 35 3.62 -6.48 3.56
N ASN A 36 4.74 -7.18 3.39
CA ASN A 36 5.44 -7.84 4.50
C ASN A 36 5.88 -6.84 5.57
N PHE A 37 6.41 -5.68 5.16
CA PHE A 37 6.77 -4.61 6.08
C PHE A 37 5.55 -4.06 6.84
N LEU A 38 4.47 -3.72 6.14
CA LEU A 38 3.25 -3.20 6.78
C LEU A 38 2.61 -4.23 7.70
N ARG A 39 2.63 -5.52 7.35
CA ARG A 39 2.08 -6.60 8.17
C ARG A 39 2.88 -6.82 9.46
N GLN A 40 4.20 -6.63 9.44
CA GLN A 40 5.03 -6.67 10.65
C GLN A 40 4.67 -5.56 11.64
N ILE A 41 4.34 -4.37 11.13
CA ILE A 41 3.98 -3.20 11.96
C ILE A 41 2.51 -3.27 12.39
N PHE A 42 1.63 -3.73 11.50
CA PHE A 42 0.18 -3.78 11.70
C PHE A 42 -0.38 -5.20 11.48
N PRO A 43 -0.19 -6.13 12.43
CA PRO A 43 -0.60 -7.53 12.28
C PRO A 43 -2.09 -7.71 11.97
N ASP A 44 -2.96 -6.90 12.57
CA ASP A 44 -4.41 -7.06 12.48
C ASP A 44 -5.09 -6.09 11.49
N LYS A 45 -4.33 -5.14 10.93
CA LYS A 45 -4.90 -4.12 10.04
C LYS A 45 -5.30 -4.75 8.70
N THR A 46 -6.50 -4.42 8.22
CA THR A 46 -6.90 -4.79 6.87
C THR A 46 -6.10 -3.99 5.83
N ILE A 47 -5.41 -4.68 4.93
CA ILE A 47 -4.63 -4.07 3.85
C ILE A 47 -5.25 -4.48 2.50
N GLY A 48 -5.54 -3.49 1.66
CA GLY A 48 -5.99 -3.72 0.30
C GLY A 48 -4.82 -4.13 -0.60
N LEU A 49 -5.04 -5.09 -1.49
CA LEU A 49 -4.08 -5.58 -2.46
C LEU A 49 -4.71 -5.50 -3.85
N ALA A 50 -4.11 -4.74 -4.76
CA ALA A 50 -4.60 -4.58 -6.12
C ALA A 50 -3.54 -5.00 -7.16
N ASP A 51 -3.92 -5.85 -8.11
CA ASP A 51 -3.05 -6.28 -9.21
C ASP A 51 -3.86 -6.64 -10.47
N ALA A 52 -3.25 -6.52 -11.64
CA ALA A 52 -3.84 -6.94 -12.91
C ALA A 52 -3.92 -8.47 -13.02
N GLU A 53 -3.06 -9.20 -12.30
CA GLU A 53 -3.16 -10.66 -12.17
C GLU A 53 -4.48 -11.06 -11.49
N THR A 54 -5.05 -12.19 -11.91
CA THR A 54 -6.34 -12.67 -11.37
C THR A 54 -6.21 -13.51 -10.11
N THR A 55 -4.98 -13.85 -9.72
CA THR A 55 -4.66 -14.68 -8.56
C THR A 55 -3.52 -14.08 -7.76
N LEU A 56 -3.54 -14.29 -6.45
CA LEU A 56 -2.41 -13.96 -5.59
C LEU A 56 -1.24 -14.93 -5.82
N SER A 57 -0.03 -14.49 -5.48
CA SER A 57 1.09 -15.41 -5.32
C SER A 57 0.87 -16.31 -4.10
N SER A 58 1.50 -17.49 -4.10
CA SER A 58 1.45 -18.41 -2.96
C SER A 58 1.91 -17.80 -1.62
N GLU A 59 2.75 -16.75 -1.68
CA GLU A 59 3.17 -15.98 -0.50
C GLU A 59 2.02 -15.17 0.11
N LEU A 60 1.11 -14.64 -0.71
CA LEU A 60 -0.03 -13.84 -0.28
C LEU A 60 -1.33 -14.65 -0.14
N GLU A 61 -1.42 -15.85 -0.71
CA GLU A 61 -2.61 -16.72 -0.62
C GLU A 61 -3.05 -17.01 0.82
N GLN A 62 -2.10 -17.12 1.75
CA GLN A 62 -2.38 -17.40 3.16
C GLN A 62 -2.45 -16.13 4.03
N ALA A 63 -2.27 -14.95 3.43
CA ALA A 63 -2.28 -13.70 4.15
C ALA A 63 -3.67 -13.43 4.74
N GLN A 64 -3.69 -13.09 6.04
CA GLN A 64 -4.91 -12.73 6.76
C GLN A 64 -5.13 -11.22 6.70
N ASN A 65 -6.37 -10.79 6.97
CA ASN A 65 -6.75 -9.38 7.03
C ASN A 65 -6.37 -8.63 5.74
N ILE A 66 -6.76 -9.17 4.60
CA ILE A 66 -6.57 -8.55 3.29
C ILE A 66 -7.90 -8.34 2.57
N THR A 67 -7.94 -7.34 1.69
CA THR A 67 -9.00 -7.16 0.70
C THR A 67 -8.35 -7.16 -0.67
N THR A 68 -8.83 -7.99 -1.59
CA THR A 68 -8.19 -8.19 -2.90
C THR A 68 -9.01 -7.57 -4.02
N HIS A 69 -8.33 -6.85 -4.91
CA HIS A 69 -8.88 -6.26 -6.13
C HIS A 69 -8.02 -6.78 -7.30
N LEU A 70 -8.46 -7.85 -7.96
CA LEU A 70 -7.63 -8.61 -8.89
C LEU A 70 -8.26 -8.65 -10.28
N GLY A 71 -7.43 -8.66 -11.32
CA GLY A 71 -7.88 -8.74 -12.70
C GLY A 71 -8.15 -7.40 -13.35
N SER A 72 -9.05 -7.36 -14.34
CA SER A 72 -9.23 -6.20 -15.22
C SER A 72 -9.76 -4.94 -14.52
N ASP A 73 -10.45 -5.09 -13.40
CA ASP A 73 -11.12 -4.04 -12.62
C ASP A 73 -10.35 -3.65 -11.34
N HIS A 74 -9.09 -4.11 -11.18
CA HIS A 74 -8.27 -3.82 -9.99
C HIS A 74 -8.06 -2.33 -9.69
N LEU A 75 -8.29 -1.44 -10.68
CA LEU A 75 -8.17 0.01 -10.54
C LEU A 75 -9.47 0.72 -10.17
N ASP A 76 -10.60 0.01 -10.09
CA ASP A 76 -11.91 0.64 -9.90
C ASP A 76 -12.16 1.03 -8.44
N HIS A 77 -11.45 0.39 -7.51
CA HIS A 77 -11.62 0.57 -6.07
C HIS A 77 -10.59 1.51 -5.42
N LEU A 78 -9.76 2.21 -6.20
CA LEU A 78 -8.67 3.04 -5.67
C LEU A 78 -9.16 4.16 -4.73
N GLU A 79 -10.34 4.72 -5.01
CA GLU A 79 -10.94 5.82 -4.24
C GLU A 79 -11.48 5.40 -2.86
N GLU A 80 -11.61 4.09 -2.62
CA GLU A 80 -12.06 3.59 -1.33
C GLU A 80 -10.98 3.65 -0.25
N TYR A 81 -9.75 3.99 -0.64
CA TYR A 81 -8.56 4.00 0.21
C TYR A 81 -8.08 5.43 0.41
N SER A 82 -7.39 5.71 1.52
CA SER A 82 -6.82 7.03 1.79
C SER A 82 -5.34 7.12 1.42
N LEU A 83 -4.65 5.97 1.31
CA LEU A 83 -3.25 5.86 0.93
C LEU A 83 -3.01 4.66 0.00
N ILE A 84 -2.40 4.92 -1.16
CA ILE A 84 -1.97 3.91 -2.12
C ILE A 84 -0.44 3.85 -2.16
N PHE A 85 0.13 2.69 -1.88
CA PHE A 85 1.52 2.36 -2.20
C PHE A 85 1.58 1.79 -3.61
N LYS A 86 2.05 2.57 -4.57
CA LYS A 86 2.15 2.15 -5.98
C LYS A 86 3.56 1.66 -6.28
N THR A 87 3.65 0.47 -6.90
CA THR A 87 4.92 -0.04 -7.42
C THR A 87 5.39 0.74 -8.66
N PRO A 88 6.70 0.82 -8.95
CA PRO A 88 7.24 1.56 -10.09
C PRO A 88 6.70 1.12 -11.45
N GLY A 89 6.40 -0.17 -11.61
CA GLY A 89 5.93 -0.75 -12.88
C GLY A 89 4.56 -0.26 -13.35
N ILE A 90 3.77 0.37 -12.47
CA ILE A 90 2.43 0.87 -12.80
C ILE A 90 2.52 2.35 -13.20
N PRO A 91 2.11 2.74 -14.42
CA PRO A 91 2.16 4.14 -14.84
C PRO A 91 1.27 5.03 -13.94
N GLN A 92 1.84 6.10 -13.38
CA GLN A 92 1.07 7.00 -12.50
C GLN A 92 0.01 7.83 -13.24
N ASN A 93 0.15 7.98 -14.57
CA ASN A 93 -0.74 8.78 -15.42
C ASN A 93 -2.01 8.03 -15.84
N LEU A 94 -2.24 6.81 -15.34
CA LEU A 94 -3.49 6.10 -15.57
C LEU A 94 -4.67 6.93 -15.06
N PRO A 95 -5.77 7.04 -15.82
CA PRO A 95 -6.90 7.89 -15.47
C PRO A 95 -7.47 7.62 -14.08
N GLN A 96 -7.57 6.35 -13.67
CA GLN A 96 -8.08 5.94 -12.36
C GLN A 96 -7.16 6.43 -11.21
N ILE A 97 -5.85 6.31 -11.38
CA ILE A 97 -4.87 6.81 -10.39
C ILE A 97 -4.96 8.34 -10.29
N GLN A 98 -5.01 9.01 -11.43
CA GLN A 98 -5.14 10.47 -11.47
C GLN A 98 -6.45 10.94 -10.85
N GLN A 99 -7.54 10.20 -11.05
CA GLN A 99 -8.83 10.50 -10.44
C GLN A 99 -8.81 10.31 -8.92
N ALA A 100 -8.25 9.20 -8.45
CA ALA A 100 -8.09 8.95 -7.01
C ALA A 100 -7.27 10.06 -6.33
N VAL A 101 -6.14 10.45 -6.92
CA VAL A 101 -5.32 11.55 -6.39
C VAL A 101 -6.08 12.88 -6.39
N ARG A 102 -6.82 13.20 -7.47
CA ARG A 102 -7.69 14.40 -7.50
C ARG A 102 -8.75 14.38 -6.39
N ASN A 103 -9.25 13.20 -6.02
CA ASN A 103 -10.24 13.01 -4.97
C ASN A 103 -9.63 12.91 -3.56
N GLY A 104 -8.32 13.17 -3.42
CA GLY A 104 -7.65 13.29 -2.12
C GLY A 104 -6.95 12.03 -1.64
N VAL A 105 -6.91 10.96 -2.45
CA VAL A 105 -6.15 9.76 -2.13
C VAL A 105 -4.66 10.07 -2.20
N LYS A 106 -3.93 9.75 -1.13
CA LYS A 106 -2.47 9.92 -1.10
C LYS A 106 -1.81 8.83 -1.93
N LEU A 107 -0.87 9.21 -2.79
CA LEU A 107 -0.06 8.29 -3.56
C LEU A 107 1.37 8.29 -3.02
N SER A 108 1.86 7.13 -2.60
CA SER A 108 3.23 6.92 -2.12
C SER A 108 3.94 5.87 -2.98
N SER A 109 5.26 5.95 -3.04
CA SER A 109 6.11 4.88 -3.56
C SER A 109 6.68 4.03 -2.42
N ASN A 110 7.24 2.85 -2.74
CA ASN A 110 7.83 1.92 -1.76
C ASN A 110 8.98 2.53 -0.94
N LEU A 111 9.69 3.53 -1.46
CA LEU A 111 10.93 4.06 -0.86
C LEU A 111 10.71 4.95 0.36
N GLN A 112 9.49 5.46 0.60
CA GLN A 112 9.25 6.40 1.71
C GLN A 112 9.08 5.70 3.08
N LEU A 113 9.01 4.37 3.10
CA LEU A 113 8.90 3.57 4.33
C LEU A 113 10.24 3.10 4.92
N PHE A 114 11.35 3.27 4.20
CA PHE A 114 12.69 2.81 4.62
C PHE A 114 13.58 3.93 5.19
N LEU A 115 13.01 5.11 5.49
CA LEU A 115 13.73 6.27 6.04
C LEU A 115 13.87 6.21 7.57
#